data_AF-A0A952AHL7-F1
#
_entry.id   AF-A0A952AHL7-F1
#
_cell.length_a   1.000
_cell.length_b   1.000
_cell.length_c   1.000
_cell.angle_alpha   90.00
_cell.angle_beta   90.00
_cell.angle_gamma   90.00
#
_symmetry.space_group_name_H-M   'P 1'
#
loop_
_entity.id
_entity.type
_entity.pdbx_description
1 polymer ?
#
loop_
_entity_poly.entity_id
_entity_poly.type
_entity_poly.pdbx_seq_one_letter_code
_entity_poly.pdbx_strand_id
1 'polypeptide(L)'
;MRSFARILLVIVIIASNLFLGGNTVDSQQVISRSSFSLEENSIPTDDSFSPAKSIYISPVSIESARFISDEKWYEGIYYYQAFRLNQGDFLYHYVVTRNGLIYQGNLKGEDHRFLFEDESEKPIVIAYLTPEGESDFSVEALERIKDLASTIANRNSVDPSLIEARDVQFVAKQGEAIKLRSRKLTGRWERSVTAISDFVKDNYNPVPKQISFAVDSVSLPSEAVNYGDNVLMNITIRNTGQDIYYQGQEADPIISKVSSEPSKFFLNQIWLSQTQAAIGLDNAIIRPGETGTYQVRIGVPLFFGEIVETFELADSLGRTYPDSRFDLKLQVNRPDREVVEITQTETGQLNVRENPNGSAPISGRVTPGQRFFVIERTTNGWIKLDLGDNKTGWVVASYTRVV
;
A
#
# COMPACT_ATOMS: atom_id res chain seq x y z
N MET A 1 56.81 21.79 31.43
CA MET A 1 55.92 20.82 32.10
C MET A 1 54.87 21.62 32.86
N ARG A 2 53.59 21.58 32.45
CA ARG A 2 52.38 22.05 33.17
C ARG A 2 52.34 23.57 33.47
N SER A 3 51.24 24.32 33.49
CA SER A 3 49.82 24.12 33.23
C SER A 3 49.23 25.53 33.36
N PHE A 4 48.71 26.12 32.30
CA PHE A 4 47.82 27.29 32.40
C PHE A 4 46.51 26.91 31.72
N ALA A 5 45.65 26.22 32.47
CA ALA A 5 44.27 26.00 32.09
C ALA A 5 43.48 27.27 32.43
N ARG A 6 43.03 27.96 31.38
CA ARG A 6 42.03 29.03 31.44
C ARG A 6 40.69 28.41 31.85
N ILE A 7 40.05 29.01 32.84
CA ILE A 7 38.64 28.82 33.17
C ILE A 7 37.82 29.27 31.96
N LEU A 8 37.12 28.34 31.31
CA LEU A 8 36.08 28.65 30.35
C LEU A 8 34.75 28.15 30.93
N LEU A 9 33.91 29.11 31.28
CA LEU A 9 32.52 28.94 31.69
C LEU A 9 31.73 28.46 30.45
N VAL A 10 31.36 27.19 30.39
CA VAL A 10 30.41 26.69 29.37
C VAL A 10 29.01 26.79 29.96
N ILE A 11 28.30 27.84 29.54
CA ILE A 11 26.85 27.98 29.71
C ILE A 11 26.21 27.03 28.67
N VAL A 12 25.59 25.95 29.13
CA VAL A 12 24.71 25.12 28.31
C VAL A 12 23.31 25.71 28.41
N ILE A 13 22.89 26.48 27.41
CA ILE A 13 21.50 26.85 27.18
C ILE A 13 20.84 25.62 26.56
N ILE A 14 20.07 24.85 27.34
CA ILE A 14 19.09 23.92 26.78
C ILE A 14 17.92 24.79 26.34
N ALA A 15 17.82 24.99 25.02
CA ALA A 15 16.68 25.66 24.40
C ALA A 15 15.43 24.80 24.61
N SER A 16 14.62 25.16 25.61
CA SER A 16 13.22 24.78 25.69
C SER A 16 12.48 25.48 24.54
N ASN A 17 12.07 24.73 23.53
CA ASN A 17 11.10 25.20 22.55
C ASN A 17 9.75 25.37 23.27
N LEU A 18 9.48 26.58 23.76
CA LEU A 18 8.13 27.06 23.98
C LEU A 18 7.50 27.29 22.60
N PHE A 19 6.69 26.33 22.15
CA PHE A 19 5.65 26.59 21.18
C PHE A 19 4.44 27.17 21.93
N LEU A 20 4.27 28.48 21.83
CA LEU A 20 3.00 29.15 22.11
C LEU A 20 2.34 29.47 20.77
N GLY A 21 1.24 28.79 20.47
CA GLY A 21 0.37 29.10 19.34
C GLY A 21 -0.66 28.00 19.04
N GLY A 22 -1.94 28.30 19.32
CA GLY A 22 -3.10 27.61 18.73
C GLY A 22 -3.81 26.62 19.65
N ASN A 23 -5.05 26.94 20.04
CA ASN A 23 -5.97 26.03 20.75
C ASN A 23 -6.15 24.71 19.99
N THR A 24 -5.81 23.58 20.60
CA THR A 24 -6.48 22.29 20.34
C THR A 24 -6.57 21.46 21.63
N VAL A 25 -7.83 21.11 21.93
CA VAL A 25 -8.40 20.00 22.70
C VAL A 25 -7.41 18.98 23.29
N ASP A 26 -7.62 18.69 24.58
CA ASP A 26 -7.00 17.61 25.39
C ASP A 26 -6.79 16.33 24.55
N SER A 27 -5.55 16.04 24.17
CA SER A 27 -5.23 14.83 23.42
C SER A 27 -5.47 13.65 24.34
N GLN A 28 -6.48 12.83 24.05
CA GLN A 28 -6.77 11.59 24.73
C GLN A 28 -5.50 10.71 24.79
N GLN A 29 -4.85 10.67 25.95
CA GLN A 29 -3.56 9.99 26.08
C GLN A 29 -3.78 8.49 26.30
N VAL A 30 -3.55 7.70 25.25
CA VAL A 30 -3.42 6.24 25.39
C VAL A 30 -2.14 5.95 26.17
N ILE A 31 -2.28 5.30 27.32
CA ILE A 31 -1.15 4.90 28.16
C ILE A 31 -0.48 3.70 27.49
N SER A 32 0.79 3.87 27.11
CA SER A 32 1.53 2.84 26.39
C SER A 32 1.77 1.60 27.25
N ARG A 33 1.85 0.45 26.59
CA ARG A 33 2.20 -0.83 27.22
C ARG A 33 3.56 -0.77 27.94
N SER A 34 4.49 0.06 27.46
CA SER A 34 5.82 0.26 28.08
C SER A 34 5.77 0.94 29.46
N SER A 35 4.64 1.54 29.84
CA SER A 35 4.42 2.05 31.18
C SER A 35 4.23 0.94 32.22
N PHE A 36 4.06 -0.31 31.79
CA PHE A 36 3.84 -1.48 32.64
C PHE A 36 5.02 -2.44 32.57
N SER A 37 5.36 -3.10 33.69
CA SER A 37 6.42 -4.11 33.75
C SER A 37 5.91 -5.48 33.31
N LEU A 38 5.62 -5.63 32.01
CA LEU A 38 5.12 -6.88 31.42
C LEU A 38 6.27 -7.67 30.78
N GLU A 39 6.40 -8.94 31.13
CA GLU A 39 7.35 -9.85 30.48
C GLU A 39 6.90 -10.20 29.06
N GLU A 40 7.77 -10.02 28.07
CA GLU A 40 7.47 -10.38 26.68
C GLU A 40 7.50 -11.91 26.48
N ASN A 41 6.50 -12.43 25.78
CA ASN A 41 6.46 -13.83 25.38
C ASN A 41 6.54 -13.94 23.85
N SER A 42 7.67 -14.42 23.34
CA SER A 42 7.96 -14.53 21.90
C SER A 42 7.48 -15.87 21.37
N ILE A 43 6.18 -15.96 21.12
CA ILE A 43 5.58 -17.11 20.43
C ILE A 43 5.42 -16.74 18.96
N PRO A 44 5.88 -17.58 18.02
CA PRO A 44 5.56 -17.41 16.60
C PRO A 44 4.04 -17.50 16.42
N THR A 45 3.41 -16.38 16.07
CA THR A 45 2.00 -16.30 15.74
C THR A 45 1.84 -16.15 14.23
N ASP A 46 0.81 -16.77 13.67
CA ASP A 46 0.39 -16.52 12.29
C ASP A 46 -0.29 -15.16 12.22
N ASP A 47 0.53 -14.11 12.12
CA ASP A 47 0.04 -12.74 12.13
C ASP A 47 -0.58 -12.37 10.79
N SER A 48 -1.83 -11.91 10.86
CA SER A 48 -2.52 -11.32 9.72
C SER A 48 -2.55 -9.80 9.88
N PHE A 49 -2.32 -9.07 8.78
CA PHE A 49 -2.42 -7.60 8.74
C PHE A 49 -3.36 -7.20 7.61
N SER A 50 -4.35 -6.37 7.92
CA SER A 50 -5.22 -5.77 6.90
C SER A 50 -6.01 -4.60 7.48
N PRO A 51 -6.52 -3.70 6.64
CA PRO A 51 -7.41 -2.62 7.08
C PRO A 51 -8.59 -3.16 7.88
N ALA A 52 -8.94 -2.44 8.94
CA ALA A 52 -10.11 -2.75 9.75
C ALA A 52 -11.41 -2.50 9.00
N LYS A 53 -12.42 -3.34 9.26
CA LYS A 53 -13.77 -3.18 8.68
C LYS A 53 -14.81 -2.70 9.70
N SER A 54 -14.54 -2.84 10.98
CA SER A 54 -15.49 -2.57 12.07
C SER A 54 -14.74 -2.21 13.35
N ILE A 55 -15.48 -1.71 14.34
CA ILE A 55 -14.97 -1.53 15.70
C ILE A 55 -15.87 -2.31 16.65
N TYR A 56 -15.29 -3.20 17.44
CA TYR A 56 -15.99 -3.95 18.47
C TYR A 56 -15.65 -3.37 19.84
N ILE A 57 -16.68 -3.00 20.59
CA ILE A 57 -16.54 -2.62 21.99
C ILE A 57 -17.03 -3.79 22.83
N SER A 58 -16.10 -4.42 23.53
CA SER A 58 -16.33 -5.68 24.25
C SER A 58 -16.16 -5.50 25.76
N PRO A 59 -17.23 -5.62 26.56
CA PRO A 59 -17.07 -5.70 28.00
C PRO A 59 -16.27 -6.96 28.36
N VAL A 60 -15.32 -6.82 29.28
CA VAL A 60 -14.51 -7.90 29.83
C VAL A 60 -14.70 -7.87 31.33
N SER A 61 -15.41 -8.89 31.83
CA SER A 61 -15.67 -9.06 33.24
C SER A 61 -14.85 -10.19 33.83
N ILE A 62 -14.26 -9.93 35.00
CA ILE A 62 -13.55 -10.93 35.79
C ILE A 62 -14.28 -11.09 37.12
N GLU A 63 -14.66 -12.33 37.44
CA GLU A 63 -15.13 -12.73 38.76
C GLU A 63 -14.00 -12.50 39.79
N SER A 64 -14.15 -11.50 40.66
CA SER A 64 -13.19 -11.28 41.75
C SER A 64 -13.89 -10.95 43.07
N ALA A 65 -13.53 -11.68 44.13
CA ALA A 65 -14.02 -11.45 45.49
C ALA A 65 -13.30 -10.31 46.23
N ARG A 66 -12.33 -9.66 45.56
CA ARG A 66 -11.48 -8.59 46.14
C ARG A 66 -11.35 -7.46 45.13
N PHE A 67 -11.27 -6.23 45.65
CA PHE A 67 -10.92 -5.08 44.84
C PHE A 67 -9.49 -5.24 44.30
N ILE A 68 -9.35 -5.23 42.97
CA ILE A 68 -8.07 -5.24 42.26
C ILE A 68 -8.05 -3.94 41.45
N SER A 69 -6.90 -3.26 41.39
CA SER A 69 -6.78 -2.03 40.60
C SER A 69 -6.83 -2.33 39.10
N ASP A 70 -7.25 -1.34 38.31
CA ASP A 70 -7.34 -1.46 36.85
C ASP A 70 -6.01 -1.87 36.21
N GLU A 71 -4.89 -1.37 36.72
CA GLU A 71 -3.53 -1.73 36.29
C GLU A 71 -3.26 -3.23 36.52
N LYS A 72 -3.66 -3.77 37.67
CA LYS A 72 -3.51 -5.19 37.99
C LYS A 72 -4.48 -6.08 37.21
N TRP A 73 -5.66 -5.58 36.83
CA TRP A 73 -6.51 -6.27 35.85
C TRP A 73 -5.84 -6.34 34.49
N TYR A 74 -5.32 -5.22 33.99
CA TYR A 74 -4.61 -5.14 32.72
C TYR A 74 -3.40 -6.11 32.68
N GLU A 75 -2.54 -6.09 33.70
CA GLU A 75 -1.43 -7.03 33.84
C GLU A 75 -1.92 -8.49 33.91
N GLY A 76 -2.95 -8.78 34.72
CA GLY A 76 -3.46 -10.13 34.90
C GLY A 76 -4.04 -10.72 33.60
N ILE A 77 -4.79 -9.92 32.83
CA ILE A 77 -5.31 -10.29 31.52
C ILE A 77 -4.15 -10.57 30.56
N TYR A 78 -3.12 -9.72 30.55
CA TYR A 78 -1.93 -9.96 29.74
C TYR A 78 -1.29 -11.30 30.07
N TYR A 79 -0.98 -11.56 31.34
CA TYR A 79 -0.31 -12.80 31.74
C TYR A 79 -1.16 -14.05 31.46
N TYR A 80 -2.48 -13.95 31.61
CA TYR A 80 -3.38 -15.02 31.21
C TYR A 80 -3.27 -15.31 29.71
N GLN A 81 -3.37 -14.29 28.85
CA GLN A 81 -3.34 -14.50 27.40
C GLN A 81 -1.95 -14.93 26.90
N ALA A 82 -0.90 -14.25 27.35
CA ALA A 82 0.46 -14.51 26.92
C ALA A 82 0.97 -15.87 27.41
N PHE A 83 0.76 -16.23 28.69
CA PHE A 83 1.38 -17.42 29.29
C PHE A 83 0.45 -18.61 29.51
N ARG A 84 -0.88 -18.40 29.61
CA ARG A 84 -1.85 -19.53 29.67
C ARG A 84 -2.41 -19.89 28.31
N LEU A 85 -2.73 -18.89 27.50
CA LEU A 85 -3.30 -19.10 26.17
C LEU A 85 -2.26 -19.10 25.03
N ASN A 86 -0.99 -18.85 25.35
CA ASN A 86 0.12 -18.89 24.41
C ASN A 86 -0.13 -17.98 23.18
N GLN A 87 -0.61 -16.75 23.42
CA GLN A 87 -0.95 -15.78 22.36
C GLN A 87 0.12 -14.70 22.10
N GLY A 88 1.21 -14.69 22.88
CA GLY A 88 2.32 -13.74 22.76
C GLY A 88 2.00 -12.31 23.20
N ASP A 89 0.76 -11.84 23.00
CA ASP A 89 0.28 -10.52 23.40
C ASP A 89 -1.26 -10.50 23.61
N PHE A 90 -1.83 -9.33 23.91
CA PHE A 90 -3.27 -9.11 23.99
C PHE A 90 -3.99 -9.43 22.69
N LEU A 91 -5.18 -10.01 22.82
CA LEU A 91 -6.19 -10.19 21.78
C LEU A 91 -7.18 -9.01 21.72
N TYR A 92 -6.69 -7.82 22.11
CA TYR A 92 -7.40 -6.54 22.08
C TYR A 92 -6.45 -5.45 21.60
N HIS A 93 -6.97 -4.42 20.95
CA HIS A 93 -6.16 -3.28 20.49
C HIS A 93 -6.06 -2.20 21.55
N TYR A 94 -7.13 -2.03 22.34
CA TYR A 94 -7.23 -1.09 23.44
C TYR A 94 -7.94 -1.73 24.62
N VAL A 95 -7.60 -1.26 25.82
CA VAL A 95 -8.29 -1.62 27.06
C VAL A 95 -8.72 -0.33 27.75
N VAL A 96 -10.03 -0.16 27.95
CA VAL A 96 -10.64 0.99 28.62
C VAL A 96 -11.13 0.56 29.98
N THR A 97 -10.79 1.33 31.01
CA THR A 97 -11.19 1.07 32.38
C THR A 97 -12.50 1.79 32.73
N ARG A 98 -13.10 1.43 33.87
CA ARG A 98 -14.32 2.08 34.37
C ARG A 98 -14.14 3.56 34.72
N ASN A 99 -12.93 4.00 35.07
CA ASN A 99 -12.65 5.42 35.31
C ASN A 99 -12.21 6.18 34.03
N GLY A 100 -12.29 5.54 32.85
CA GLY A 100 -12.01 6.16 31.56
C GLY A 100 -10.53 6.26 31.20
N LEU A 101 -9.64 5.55 31.90
CA LEU A 101 -8.25 5.37 31.44
C LEU A 101 -8.22 4.44 30.23
N ILE A 102 -7.29 4.70 29.33
CA ILE A 102 -7.13 3.93 28.10
C ILE A 102 -5.72 3.39 28.06
N TYR A 103 -5.60 2.08 28.07
CA TYR A 103 -4.34 1.36 27.95
C TYR A 103 -4.20 0.81 26.53
N GLN A 104 -2.98 0.86 26.02
CA GLN A 104 -2.61 0.20 24.77
C GLN A 104 -2.77 -1.32 24.92
N GLY A 105 -3.39 -1.98 23.95
CA GLY A 105 -3.45 -3.44 23.87
C GLY A 105 -2.25 -4.00 23.10
N ASN A 106 -2.54 -4.78 22.06
CA ASN A 106 -1.55 -5.45 21.23
C ASN A 106 -0.54 -4.46 20.62
N LEU A 107 0.75 -4.76 20.73
CA LEU A 107 1.84 -3.92 20.24
C LEU A 107 1.89 -3.79 18.72
N LYS A 108 1.32 -4.75 17.99
CA LYS A 108 1.30 -4.77 16.51
C LYS A 108 0.32 -3.76 15.93
N GLY A 109 -0.48 -3.09 16.77
CA GLY A 109 -1.33 -1.97 16.39
C GLY A 109 -2.63 -2.36 15.69
N GLU A 110 -3.34 -1.35 15.19
CA GLU A 110 -4.70 -1.44 14.66
C GLU A 110 -4.87 -2.17 13.34
N ASP A 111 -3.78 -2.54 12.68
CA ASP A 111 -3.83 -3.32 11.44
C ASP A 111 -3.67 -4.82 11.71
N HIS A 112 -3.18 -5.20 12.90
CA HIS A 112 -3.06 -6.60 13.30
C HIS A 112 -4.43 -7.24 13.48
N ARG A 113 -4.69 -8.31 12.75
CA ARG A 113 -5.97 -9.02 12.78
C ARG A 113 -5.85 -10.25 13.66
N PHE A 114 -6.73 -10.32 14.65
CA PHE A 114 -6.92 -11.53 15.45
C PHE A 114 -7.67 -12.59 14.65
N LEU A 115 -7.42 -13.86 14.97
CA LEU A 115 -8.05 -14.99 14.30
C LEU A 115 -9.47 -15.20 14.82
N PHE A 116 -10.49 -14.76 14.09
CA PHE A 116 -11.89 -15.05 14.41
C PHE A 116 -12.35 -16.39 13.82
N GLU A 117 -13.37 -17.04 14.40
CA GLU A 117 -14.02 -18.22 13.79
C GLU A 117 -14.68 -17.89 12.46
N ASP A 118 -15.22 -16.68 12.32
CA ASP A 118 -15.64 -16.09 11.05
C ASP A 118 -14.49 -15.22 10.50
N GLU A 119 -13.81 -15.72 9.48
CA GLU A 119 -12.64 -15.06 8.86
C GLU A 119 -13.00 -13.73 8.16
N SER A 120 -14.29 -13.43 7.97
CA SER A 120 -14.73 -12.14 7.43
C SER A 120 -14.67 -11.01 8.47
N GLU A 121 -14.65 -11.36 9.76
CA GLU A 121 -14.55 -10.40 10.87
C GLU A 121 -13.14 -9.80 10.94
N LYS A 122 -13.05 -8.48 10.72
CA LYS A 122 -11.81 -7.72 10.81
C LYS A 122 -11.96 -6.49 11.71
N PRO A 123 -12.33 -6.65 12.99
CA PRO A 123 -12.60 -5.54 13.88
C PRO A 123 -11.34 -4.98 14.55
N ILE A 124 -11.33 -3.69 14.83
CA ILE A 124 -10.54 -3.14 15.93
C ILE A 124 -11.33 -3.40 17.21
N VAL A 125 -10.69 -4.07 18.18
CA VAL A 125 -11.32 -4.51 19.42
C VAL A 125 -10.90 -3.63 20.59
N ILE A 126 -11.86 -2.96 21.19
CA ILE A 126 -11.74 -2.15 22.40
C ILE A 126 -12.33 -2.97 23.55
N ALA A 127 -11.49 -3.47 24.45
CA ALA A 127 -11.94 -4.12 25.67
C ALA A 127 -12.36 -3.08 26.71
N TYR A 128 -13.52 -3.25 27.34
CA TYR A 128 -13.97 -2.42 28.46
C TYR A 128 -13.97 -3.24 29.75
N LEU A 129 -13.11 -2.89 30.70
CA LEU A 129 -13.01 -3.58 31.98
C LEU A 129 -14.21 -3.22 32.87
N THR A 130 -14.98 -4.24 33.25
CA THR A 130 -16.18 -4.04 34.06
C THR A 130 -16.37 -5.18 35.07
N PRO A 131 -16.92 -4.94 36.27
CA PRO A 131 -17.35 -6.01 37.16
C PRO A 131 -18.38 -6.93 36.49
N GLU A 132 -18.44 -8.17 36.96
CA GLU A 132 -19.49 -9.11 36.55
C GLU A 132 -20.88 -8.60 36.96
N GLY A 133 -21.87 -8.84 36.10
CA GLY A 133 -23.26 -8.44 36.34
C GLY A 133 -23.60 -7.00 35.94
N GLU A 134 -22.60 -6.19 35.59
CA GLU A 134 -22.84 -4.87 35.01
C GLU A 134 -23.50 -4.98 33.64
N SER A 135 -24.36 -4.01 33.34
CA SER A 135 -25.19 -4.00 32.13
C SER A 135 -24.89 -2.83 31.18
N ASP A 136 -23.94 -1.95 31.55
CA ASP A 136 -23.60 -0.76 30.76
C ASP A 136 -22.21 -0.21 31.11
N PHE A 137 -21.75 0.77 30.31
CA PHE A 137 -20.54 1.53 30.59
C PHE A 137 -20.75 2.49 31.76
N SER A 138 -19.69 2.79 32.51
CA SER A 138 -19.70 3.96 33.39
C SER A 138 -19.77 5.24 32.57
N VAL A 139 -20.21 6.33 33.19
CA VAL A 139 -20.31 7.64 32.55
C VAL A 139 -18.93 8.11 32.08
N GLU A 140 -17.91 7.94 32.92
CA GLU A 140 -16.54 8.33 32.63
C GLU A 140 -15.95 7.52 31.46
N ALA A 141 -16.17 6.20 31.43
CA ALA A 141 -15.69 5.36 30.34
C ALA A 141 -16.44 5.65 29.04
N LEU A 142 -17.75 5.88 29.09
CA LEU A 142 -18.56 6.14 27.91
C LEU A 142 -18.05 7.35 27.12
N GLU A 143 -17.79 8.47 27.79
CA GLU A 143 -17.24 9.67 27.12
C GLU A 143 -15.88 9.40 26.51
N ARG A 144 -15.01 8.65 27.20
CA ARG A 144 -13.69 8.30 26.68
C ARG A 144 -13.77 7.31 25.52
N ILE A 145 -14.70 6.37 25.53
CA ILE A 145 -14.91 5.44 24.41
C ILE A 145 -15.45 6.19 23.18
N LYS A 146 -16.30 7.20 23.35
CA LYS A 146 -16.76 8.05 22.23
C LYS A 146 -15.59 8.71 21.51
N ASP A 147 -14.72 9.38 22.26
CA ASP A 147 -13.53 10.05 21.71
C ASP A 147 -12.57 9.05 21.04
N LEU A 148 -12.36 7.90 21.69
CA LEU A 148 -11.46 6.86 21.18
C LEU A 148 -12.03 6.27 19.89
N ALA A 149 -13.29 5.85 19.89
CA ALA A 149 -13.94 5.28 18.71
C ALA A 149 -13.98 6.28 17.56
N SER A 150 -14.20 7.57 17.82
CA SER A 150 -14.12 8.63 16.81
C SER A 150 -12.72 8.73 16.20
N THR A 151 -11.68 8.75 17.04
CA THR A 151 -10.28 8.78 16.59
C THR A 151 -9.94 7.57 15.72
N ILE A 152 -10.31 6.37 16.19
CA ILE A 152 -10.05 5.10 15.51
C ILE A 152 -10.79 5.03 14.18
N ALA A 153 -12.09 5.36 14.16
CA ALA A 153 -12.92 5.32 12.96
C ALA A 153 -12.38 6.26 11.89
N ASN A 154 -12.03 7.49 12.26
CA ASN A 154 -11.46 8.47 11.34
C ASN A 154 -10.08 8.08 10.80
N ARG A 155 -9.20 7.54 11.66
CA ARG A 155 -7.84 7.12 11.27
C ARG A 155 -7.84 5.89 10.35
N ASN A 156 -8.82 5.00 10.50
CA ASN A 156 -8.89 3.74 9.77
C ASN A 156 -10.00 3.70 8.71
N SER A 157 -10.70 4.83 8.51
CA SER A 157 -11.83 4.94 7.59
C SER A 157 -12.90 3.86 7.83
N VAL A 158 -13.13 3.52 9.10
CA VAL A 158 -14.16 2.53 9.48
C VAL A 158 -15.52 3.21 9.47
N ASP A 159 -16.47 2.62 8.75
CA ASP A 159 -17.86 3.09 8.73
C ASP A 159 -18.42 3.14 10.16
N PRO A 160 -18.88 4.31 10.65
CA PRO A 160 -19.42 4.44 12.00
C PRO A 160 -20.61 3.53 12.30
N SER A 161 -21.36 3.10 11.28
CA SER A 161 -22.46 2.14 11.44
C SER A 161 -22.00 0.72 11.78
N LEU A 162 -20.71 0.42 11.60
CA LEU A 162 -20.06 -0.85 11.93
C LEU A 162 -19.35 -0.82 13.30
N ILE A 163 -19.71 0.15 14.15
CA ILE A 163 -19.30 0.19 15.56
C ILE A 163 -20.36 -0.56 16.39
N GLU A 164 -19.97 -1.66 17.01
CA GLU A 164 -20.91 -2.60 17.62
C GLU A 164 -20.51 -3.03 19.03
N ALA A 165 -21.51 -3.20 19.90
CA ALA A 165 -21.35 -3.88 21.17
C ALA A 165 -21.28 -5.40 20.93
N ARG A 166 -20.13 -6.01 21.21
CA ARG A 166 -19.88 -7.44 20.95
C ARG A 166 -19.27 -8.09 22.17
N ASP A 167 -19.75 -9.26 22.53
CA ASP A 167 -19.08 -10.16 23.45
C ASP A 167 -18.04 -10.96 22.65
N VAL A 168 -16.76 -10.70 22.91
CA VAL A 168 -15.63 -11.38 22.25
C VAL A 168 -15.08 -12.47 23.16
N GLN A 169 -15.37 -13.72 22.81
CA GLN A 169 -15.01 -14.90 23.58
C GLN A 169 -13.79 -15.61 23.00
N PHE A 170 -12.96 -16.19 23.87
CA PHE A 170 -11.79 -16.97 23.48
C PHE A 170 -12.16 -18.45 23.33
N VAL A 171 -11.95 -18.99 22.15
CA VAL A 171 -12.16 -20.40 21.83
C VAL A 171 -10.80 -21.09 21.79
N ALA A 172 -10.50 -21.84 22.87
CA ALA A 172 -9.27 -22.62 22.99
C ALA A 172 -9.54 -24.10 22.67
N LYS A 173 -8.79 -24.65 21.71
CA LYS A 173 -8.79 -26.09 21.40
C LYS A 173 -7.37 -26.63 21.52
N GLN A 174 -7.24 -27.87 21.99
CA GLN A 174 -5.94 -28.48 22.22
C GLN A 174 -5.16 -28.58 20.89
N GLY A 175 -3.97 -27.96 20.84
CA GLY A 175 -3.10 -28.00 19.67
C GLY A 175 -3.47 -27.04 18.53
N GLU A 176 -4.50 -26.20 18.70
CA GLU A 176 -4.87 -25.16 17.73
C GLU A 176 -4.55 -23.76 18.28
N ALA A 177 -4.36 -22.80 17.37
CA ALA A 177 -4.30 -21.39 17.75
C ALA A 177 -5.66 -20.94 18.36
N ILE A 178 -5.61 -20.04 19.33
CA ILE A 178 -6.84 -19.47 19.92
C ILE A 178 -7.60 -18.72 18.84
N LYS A 179 -8.90 -19.02 18.74
CA LYS A 179 -9.82 -18.27 17.89
C LYS A 179 -10.72 -17.37 18.73
N LEU A 180 -11.16 -16.27 18.15
CA LEU A 180 -12.16 -15.38 18.72
C LEU A 180 -13.53 -15.71 18.17
N ARG A 181 -14.53 -15.78 19.04
CA ARG A 181 -15.95 -15.83 18.65
C ARG A 181 -16.61 -14.56 19.11
N SER A 182 -17.27 -13.85 18.20
CA SER A 182 -18.06 -12.67 18.55
C SER A 182 -19.54 -13.02 18.69
N ARG A 183 -20.24 -12.36 19.61
CA ARG A 183 -21.70 -12.39 19.73
C ARG A 183 -22.21 -10.98 19.96
N LYS A 184 -23.23 -10.56 19.21
CA LYS A 184 -23.85 -9.25 19.42
C LYS A 184 -24.44 -9.13 20.82
N LEU A 185 -24.10 -8.06 21.52
CA LEU A 185 -24.73 -7.67 22.79
C LEU A 185 -26.01 -6.87 22.52
N THR A 186 -26.97 -6.97 23.44
CA THR A 186 -28.28 -6.32 23.33
C THR A 186 -28.58 -5.46 24.56
N GLY A 187 -29.67 -4.68 24.50
CA GLY A 187 -30.18 -3.97 25.66
C GLY A 187 -29.45 -2.65 25.92
N ARG A 188 -28.84 -2.49 27.10
CA ARG A 188 -28.16 -1.24 27.48
C ARG A 188 -26.83 -1.06 26.74
N TRP A 189 -26.00 -2.10 26.67
CA TRP A 189 -24.78 -2.13 25.86
C TRP A 189 -25.00 -1.69 24.42
N GLU A 190 -26.00 -2.28 23.75
CA GLU A 190 -26.35 -1.92 22.37
C GLU A 190 -26.73 -0.45 22.26
N ARG A 191 -27.62 0.05 23.14
CA ARG A 191 -28.05 1.46 23.13
C ARG A 191 -26.90 2.43 23.33
N SER A 192 -25.99 2.14 24.27
CA SER A 192 -24.84 2.99 24.56
C SER A 192 -23.85 2.99 23.40
N VAL A 193 -23.58 1.84 22.77
CA VAL A 193 -22.74 1.78 21.57
C VAL A 193 -23.43 2.40 20.35
N THR A 194 -24.75 2.33 20.22
CA THR A 194 -25.49 3.09 19.20
C THR A 194 -25.27 4.60 19.39
N ALA A 195 -25.36 5.10 20.63
CA ALA A 195 -25.07 6.50 20.92
C ALA A 195 -23.61 6.89 20.63
N ILE A 196 -22.65 5.98 20.84
CA ILE A 196 -21.26 6.17 20.39
C ILE A 196 -21.20 6.24 18.85
N SER A 197 -21.80 5.29 18.15
CA SER A 197 -21.85 5.27 16.68
C SER A 197 -22.44 6.57 16.13
N ASP A 198 -23.53 7.07 16.71
CA ASP A 198 -24.19 8.31 16.26
C ASP A 198 -23.31 9.53 16.53
N PHE A 199 -22.66 9.61 17.69
CA PHE A 199 -21.65 10.62 17.96
C PHE A 199 -20.50 10.57 16.95
N VAL A 200 -20.00 9.37 16.61
CA VAL A 200 -18.93 9.22 15.63
C VAL A 200 -19.41 9.65 14.24
N LYS A 201 -20.64 9.30 13.82
CA LYS A 201 -21.22 9.75 12.55
C LYS A 201 -21.23 11.27 12.43
N ASP A 202 -21.65 11.97 13.49
CA ASP A 202 -21.71 13.44 13.51
C ASP A 202 -20.31 14.09 13.39
N ASN A 203 -19.25 13.35 13.74
CA ASN A 203 -17.86 13.80 13.72
C ASN A 203 -16.98 13.02 12.73
N TYR A 204 -17.59 12.30 11.78
CA TYR A 204 -16.86 11.44 10.86
C TYR A 204 -16.29 12.24 9.69
N ASN A 205 -14.97 12.33 9.66
CA ASN A 205 -14.15 12.95 8.65
C ASN A 205 -12.85 12.12 8.48
N PRO A 206 -12.92 10.97 7.77
CA PRO A 206 -11.79 10.06 7.66
C PRO A 206 -10.60 10.72 6.97
N VAL A 207 -9.41 10.51 7.53
CA VAL A 207 -8.18 11.09 6.98
C VAL A 207 -7.64 10.16 5.91
N PRO A 208 -7.37 10.64 4.67
CA PRO A 208 -6.74 9.82 3.65
C PRO A 208 -5.41 9.26 4.15
N LYS A 209 -5.19 7.96 3.93
CA LYS A 209 -3.94 7.29 4.31
C LYS A 209 -2.76 7.96 3.62
N GLN A 210 -1.71 8.24 4.38
CA GLN A 210 -0.48 8.87 3.91
C GLN A 210 0.47 7.81 3.36
N ILE A 211 0.12 7.28 2.18
CA ILE A 211 0.92 6.30 1.46
C ILE A 211 1.71 7.05 0.38
N SER A 212 3.01 6.79 0.31
CA SER A 212 3.90 7.34 -0.71
C SER A 212 4.97 6.30 -1.04
N PHE A 213 5.49 6.36 -2.27
CA PHE A 213 6.47 5.41 -2.74
C PHE A 213 7.72 6.09 -3.28
N ALA A 214 8.86 5.42 -3.04
CA ALA A 214 10.10 5.66 -3.75
C ALA A 214 10.52 4.40 -4.51
N VAL A 215 11.25 4.57 -5.61
CA VAL A 215 11.85 3.45 -6.33
C VAL A 215 13.29 3.31 -5.89
N ASP A 216 13.60 2.23 -5.19
CA ASP A 216 14.95 1.98 -4.69
C ASP A 216 15.84 1.34 -5.76
N SER A 217 15.29 0.46 -6.59
CA SER A 217 16.03 -0.11 -7.73
C SER A 217 15.12 -0.67 -8.82
N VAL A 218 15.67 -0.75 -10.03
CA VAL A 218 15.08 -1.46 -11.17
C VAL A 218 16.15 -2.37 -11.75
N SER A 219 15.80 -3.63 -11.99
CA SER A 219 16.69 -4.62 -12.60
C SER A 219 16.07 -5.20 -13.87
N LEU A 220 16.86 -5.18 -14.93
CA LEU A 220 16.60 -5.85 -16.22
C LEU A 220 17.67 -6.91 -16.47
N PRO A 221 17.48 -7.82 -17.44
CA PRO A 221 18.54 -8.70 -17.91
C PRO A 221 19.79 -7.91 -18.28
N SER A 222 20.96 -8.38 -17.82
CA SER A 222 22.25 -7.76 -18.13
C SER A 222 22.74 -8.07 -19.55
N GLU A 223 22.27 -9.19 -20.11
CA GLU A 223 22.57 -9.57 -21.49
C GLU A 223 21.65 -8.83 -22.46
N ALA A 224 22.17 -8.57 -23.65
CA ALA A 224 21.38 -7.95 -24.70
C ALA A 224 20.28 -8.91 -25.18
N VAL A 225 19.05 -8.40 -25.24
CA VAL A 225 17.85 -9.16 -25.62
C VAL A 225 17.51 -8.99 -27.09
N ASN A 226 16.69 -9.87 -27.64
CA ASN A 226 16.28 -9.77 -29.03
C ASN A 226 14.96 -9.01 -29.17
N TYR A 227 14.78 -8.37 -30.32
CA TYR A 227 13.49 -7.78 -30.68
C TYR A 227 12.35 -8.81 -30.60
N GLY A 228 11.19 -8.36 -30.10
CA GLY A 228 9.99 -9.19 -30.01
C GLY A 228 9.94 -10.06 -28.75
N ASP A 229 11.04 -10.14 -28.00
CA ASP A 229 11.03 -10.75 -26.68
C ASP A 229 10.12 -9.97 -25.73
N ASN A 230 9.60 -10.68 -24.73
CA ASN A 230 8.94 -10.08 -23.57
C ASN A 230 9.88 -10.21 -22.38
N VAL A 231 10.26 -9.09 -21.78
CA VAL A 231 11.22 -9.06 -20.68
C VAL A 231 10.49 -8.84 -19.36
N LEU A 232 10.90 -9.59 -18.34
CA LEU A 232 10.49 -9.36 -16.95
C LEU A 232 11.48 -8.38 -16.31
N MET A 233 10.98 -7.19 -15.99
CA MET A 233 11.66 -6.21 -15.18
C MET A 233 11.29 -6.45 -13.71
N ASN A 234 12.27 -6.48 -12.81
CA ASN A 234 11.98 -6.36 -11.38
C ASN A 234 12.12 -4.90 -10.96
N ILE A 235 11.16 -4.40 -10.20
CA ILE A 235 11.17 -3.07 -9.58
C ILE A 235 11.07 -3.22 -8.06
N THR A 236 11.98 -2.59 -7.34
CA THR A 236 11.96 -2.53 -5.87
C THR A 236 11.40 -1.18 -5.45
N ILE A 237 10.28 -1.22 -4.74
CA ILE A 237 9.54 -0.04 -4.30
C ILE A 237 9.58 0.01 -2.77
N ARG A 238 9.87 1.18 -2.21
CA ARG A 238 9.85 1.46 -0.78
C ARG A 238 8.62 2.29 -0.42
N ASN A 239 7.91 1.92 0.65
CA ASN A 239 6.90 2.79 1.21
C ASN A 239 7.57 3.89 2.04
N THR A 240 7.49 5.14 1.59
CA THR A 240 8.03 6.33 2.28
C THR A 240 6.96 7.08 3.07
N GLY A 241 5.71 6.62 3.00
CA GLY A 241 4.58 7.11 3.76
C GLY A 241 4.63 6.75 5.24
N GLN A 242 3.60 7.17 5.98
CA GLN A 242 3.42 6.88 7.41
C GLN A 242 2.46 5.71 7.66
N ASP A 243 1.65 5.35 6.67
CA ASP A 243 0.67 4.26 6.75
C ASP A 243 1.14 3.02 5.99
N ILE A 244 0.66 1.85 6.43
CA ILE A 244 0.90 0.58 5.73
C ILE A 244 0.17 0.59 4.40
N TYR A 245 0.85 0.21 3.33
CA TYR A 245 0.25 0.01 2.02
C TYR A 245 -0.33 -1.41 1.92
N TYR A 246 -1.55 -1.51 1.42
CA TYR A 246 -2.22 -2.76 1.04
C TYR A 246 -2.67 -2.64 -0.42
N GLN A 247 -2.45 -3.67 -1.22
CA GLN A 247 -2.98 -3.70 -2.58
C GLN A 247 -4.51 -3.58 -2.62
N GLY A 248 -5.03 -2.95 -3.67
CA GLY A 248 -6.47 -2.79 -3.94
C GLY A 248 -7.01 -1.46 -3.42
N GLN A 249 -6.12 -0.51 -3.14
CA GLN A 249 -6.46 0.84 -2.70
C GLN A 249 -6.27 1.83 -3.85
N GLU A 250 -6.81 3.05 -3.72
CA GLU A 250 -6.60 4.10 -4.72
C GLU A 250 -5.11 4.40 -4.97
N ALA A 251 -4.29 4.20 -3.94
CA ALA A 251 -2.85 4.41 -3.93
C ALA A 251 -2.04 3.33 -4.69
N ASP A 252 -2.68 2.32 -5.29
CA ASP A 252 -1.97 1.26 -6.03
C ASP A 252 -1.01 1.87 -7.07
N PRO A 253 0.32 1.64 -6.95
CA PRO A 253 1.28 2.26 -7.83
C PRO A 253 1.28 1.58 -9.21
N ILE A 254 1.20 2.40 -10.24
CA ILE A 254 1.42 2.04 -11.64
C ILE A 254 2.66 2.75 -12.16
N ILE A 255 3.31 2.17 -13.17
CA ILE A 255 4.40 2.83 -13.88
C ILE A 255 3.80 3.78 -14.90
N SER A 256 4.23 5.03 -14.88
CA SER A 256 3.83 6.07 -15.83
C SER A 256 5.07 6.67 -16.49
N LYS A 257 5.05 6.77 -17.82
CA LYS A 257 6.11 7.42 -18.57
C LYS A 257 6.07 8.92 -18.30
N VAL A 258 7.23 9.54 -18.07
CA VAL A 258 7.32 10.98 -17.77
C VAL A 258 6.94 11.82 -19.00
N SER A 259 7.26 11.35 -20.21
CA SER A 259 6.84 12.02 -21.45
C SER A 259 5.44 11.57 -21.88
N SER A 260 4.70 12.46 -22.55
CA SER A 260 3.40 12.14 -23.18
C SER A 260 3.50 11.21 -24.39
N GLU A 261 4.68 11.06 -24.98
CA GLU A 261 4.89 10.21 -26.16
C GLU A 261 4.78 8.71 -25.81
N PRO A 262 4.23 7.88 -26.70
CA PRO A 262 4.14 6.43 -26.50
C PRO A 262 5.49 5.82 -26.07
N SER A 263 5.44 4.91 -25.11
CA SER A 263 6.59 4.12 -24.65
C SER A 263 7.11 3.24 -25.79
N LYS A 264 8.43 3.21 -25.98
CA LYS A 264 9.04 2.21 -26.86
C LYS A 264 8.86 0.83 -26.26
N PHE A 265 8.84 0.71 -24.94
CA PHE A 265 8.65 -0.57 -24.23
C PHE A 265 7.18 -1.02 -24.13
N PHE A 266 6.26 -0.32 -24.80
CA PHE A 266 4.83 -0.64 -24.78
C PHE A 266 4.55 -2.06 -25.23
N LEU A 267 3.74 -2.78 -24.45
CA LEU A 267 3.32 -4.14 -24.76
C LEU A 267 1.79 -4.18 -24.88
N ASN A 268 1.32 -4.40 -26.11
CA ASN A 268 -0.11 -4.42 -26.44
C ASN A 268 -0.87 -5.46 -25.59
N GLN A 269 -2.10 -5.12 -25.18
CA GLN A 269 -2.97 -5.95 -24.31
C GLN A 269 -2.46 -6.22 -22.88
N ILE A 270 -1.22 -5.87 -22.55
CA ILE A 270 -0.63 -6.06 -21.22
C ILE A 270 -0.50 -4.73 -20.47
N TRP A 271 -0.04 -3.68 -21.16
CA TRP A 271 0.04 -2.34 -20.58
C TRP A 271 -1.35 -1.69 -20.50
N LEU A 272 -1.56 -0.86 -19.48
CA LEU A 272 -2.81 -0.13 -19.26
C LEU A 272 -3.06 0.90 -20.37
N SER A 273 -1.98 1.51 -20.88
CA SER A 273 -1.99 2.42 -22.01
C SER A 273 -0.62 2.46 -22.69
N GLN A 274 -0.46 3.28 -23.73
CA GLN A 274 0.83 3.46 -24.39
C GLN A 274 1.90 4.12 -23.51
N THR A 275 1.51 4.71 -22.38
CA THR A 275 2.42 5.37 -21.43
C THR A 275 2.37 4.79 -20.03
N GLN A 276 1.48 3.82 -19.75
CA GLN A 276 1.27 3.30 -18.41
C GLN A 276 1.28 1.76 -18.36
N ALA A 277 1.99 1.21 -17.39
CA ALA A 277 2.08 -0.22 -17.13
C ALA A 277 1.65 -0.56 -15.70
N ALA A 278 0.93 -1.68 -15.55
CA ALA A 278 0.60 -2.21 -14.23
C ALA A 278 1.81 -2.91 -13.61
N ILE A 279 1.85 -2.93 -12.27
CA ILE A 279 2.84 -3.67 -11.48
C ILE A 279 2.18 -4.94 -10.93
N GLY A 280 2.82 -6.09 -11.07
CA GLY A 280 2.35 -7.35 -10.47
C GLY A 280 2.57 -7.35 -8.96
N LEU A 281 1.63 -6.79 -8.20
CA LEU A 281 1.75 -6.58 -6.76
C LEU A 281 1.37 -7.80 -5.91
N ASP A 282 0.58 -8.73 -6.43
CA ASP A 282 0.32 -10.07 -5.84
C ASP A 282 0.01 -10.10 -4.32
N ASN A 283 -1.00 -9.34 -3.91
CA ASN A 283 -1.42 -9.08 -2.52
C ASN A 283 -0.36 -8.37 -1.66
N ALA A 284 0.38 -7.45 -2.26
CA ALA A 284 1.41 -6.65 -1.60
C ALA A 284 0.93 -6.00 -0.29
N ILE A 285 1.76 -6.13 0.74
CA ILE A 285 1.69 -5.36 1.98
C ILE A 285 3.08 -4.76 2.21
N ILE A 286 3.19 -3.44 2.27
CA ILE A 286 4.48 -2.74 2.47
C ILE A 286 4.34 -1.77 3.64
N ARG A 287 4.99 -2.06 4.77
CA ARG A 287 4.95 -1.16 5.93
C ARG A 287 5.82 0.09 5.71
N PRO A 288 5.61 1.17 6.48
CA PRO A 288 6.48 2.35 6.44
C PRO A 288 7.97 1.97 6.53
N GLY A 289 8.75 2.42 5.56
CA GLY A 289 10.19 2.15 5.45
C GLY A 289 10.57 0.79 4.88
N GLU A 290 9.65 -0.16 4.75
CA GLU A 290 9.89 -1.46 4.12
C GLU A 290 9.88 -1.37 2.58
N THR A 291 10.48 -2.38 1.95
CA THR A 291 10.55 -2.51 0.49
C THR A 291 9.85 -3.78 0.00
N GLY A 292 9.31 -3.73 -1.21
CA GLY A 292 8.81 -4.88 -1.94
C GLY A 292 9.38 -4.92 -3.35
N THR A 293 9.67 -6.11 -3.87
CA THR A 293 10.16 -6.32 -5.24
C THR A 293 9.09 -6.98 -6.08
N TYR A 294 8.76 -6.37 -7.22
CA TYR A 294 7.64 -6.76 -8.07
C TYR A 294 8.04 -6.88 -9.53
N GLN A 295 7.29 -7.66 -10.28
CA GLN A 295 7.56 -7.90 -11.70
C GLN A 295 6.67 -7.07 -12.61
N VAL A 296 7.27 -6.59 -13.70
CA VAL A 296 6.59 -5.84 -14.76
C VAL A 296 7.03 -6.42 -16.10
N ARG A 297 6.06 -6.72 -16.97
CA ARG A 297 6.33 -7.15 -18.34
C ARG A 297 6.52 -5.93 -19.23
N ILE A 298 7.64 -5.90 -19.93
CA ILE A 298 7.94 -4.88 -20.94
C ILE A 298 8.16 -5.54 -22.29
N GLY A 299 7.75 -4.85 -23.36
CA GLY A 299 8.02 -5.30 -24.73
C GLY A 299 9.41 -4.85 -25.18
N VAL A 300 10.10 -5.68 -25.95
CA VAL A 300 11.36 -5.29 -26.59
C VAL A 300 11.07 -4.69 -27.97
N PRO A 301 11.34 -3.39 -28.17
CA PRO A 301 10.98 -2.72 -29.41
C PRO A 301 11.95 -3.02 -30.55
N LEU A 302 11.57 -2.73 -31.79
CA LEU A 302 12.45 -2.91 -32.96
C LEU A 302 13.51 -1.79 -33.06
N PHE A 303 14.18 -1.51 -31.95
CA PHE A 303 15.32 -0.62 -31.80
C PHE A 303 16.48 -1.46 -31.28
N PHE A 304 17.71 -1.06 -31.55
CA PHE A 304 18.90 -1.80 -31.12
C PHE A 304 19.94 -0.85 -30.54
N GLY A 305 20.84 -1.40 -29.74
CA GLY A 305 21.71 -0.64 -28.85
C GLY A 305 21.03 -0.33 -27.51
N GLU A 306 21.54 0.68 -26.83
CA GLU A 306 21.00 1.11 -25.54
C GLU A 306 19.73 1.94 -25.74
N ILE A 307 18.62 1.46 -25.19
CA ILE A 307 17.34 2.16 -25.16
C ILE A 307 17.13 2.65 -23.74
N VAL A 308 16.94 3.95 -23.59
CA VAL A 308 16.65 4.59 -22.29
C VAL A 308 15.32 5.33 -22.39
N GLU A 309 14.42 5.06 -21.45
CA GLU A 309 13.22 5.86 -21.21
C GLU A 309 13.04 6.10 -19.71
N THR A 310 12.56 7.29 -19.34
CA THR A 310 12.35 7.68 -17.94
C THR A 310 10.88 7.52 -17.56
N PHE A 311 10.66 6.90 -16.40
CA PHE A 311 9.36 6.63 -15.82
C PHE A 311 9.30 7.15 -14.39
N GLU A 312 8.10 7.23 -13.86
CA GLU A 312 7.80 7.48 -12.45
C GLU A 312 6.58 6.65 -12.05
N LEU A 313 6.37 6.46 -10.75
CA LEU A 313 5.16 5.85 -10.23
C LEU A 313 4.05 6.90 -10.12
N ALA A 314 2.83 6.48 -10.43
CA ALA A 314 1.62 7.24 -10.19
C ALA A 314 0.54 6.33 -9.61
N ASP A 315 -0.47 6.90 -9.00
CA ASP A 315 -1.63 6.17 -8.54
C ASP A 315 -2.70 6.03 -9.65
N SER A 316 -3.80 5.35 -9.32
CA SER A 316 -4.92 5.13 -10.26
C SER A 316 -5.62 6.41 -10.74
N LEU A 317 -5.43 7.52 -10.03
CA LEU A 317 -5.97 8.85 -10.37
C LEU A 317 -4.95 9.71 -11.14
N GLY A 318 -3.75 9.17 -11.41
CA GLY A 318 -2.67 9.87 -12.11
C GLY A 318 -1.88 10.84 -11.22
N ARG A 319 -2.05 10.80 -9.90
CA ARG A 319 -1.23 11.57 -8.96
C ARG A 319 0.14 10.88 -8.86
N THR A 320 1.20 11.64 -9.06
CA THR A 320 2.57 11.09 -9.11
C THR A 320 3.16 10.96 -7.72
N TYR A 321 4.05 9.98 -7.55
CA TYR A 321 4.88 9.82 -6.36
C TYR A 321 6.24 10.50 -6.63
N PRO A 322 6.55 11.67 -6.03
CA PRO A 322 7.67 12.50 -6.49
C PRO A 322 9.06 11.83 -6.45
N ASP A 323 9.31 10.96 -5.46
CA ASP A 323 10.59 10.28 -5.24
C ASP A 323 10.69 8.93 -5.97
N SER A 324 9.84 8.70 -6.96
CA SER A 324 9.69 7.41 -7.65
C SER A 324 10.22 7.40 -9.08
N ARG A 325 10.90 8.45 -9.51
CA ARG A 325 11.44 8.54 -10.88
C ARG A 325 12.62 7.59 -11.08
N PHE A 326 12.63 6.87 -12.19
CA PHE A 326 13.72 5.97 -12.57
C PHE A 326 13.91 5.90 -14.10
N ASP A 327 15.12 5.55 -14.52
CA ASP A 327 15.44 5.26 -15.91
C ASP A 327 15.37 3.76 -16.17
N LEU A 328 14.65 3.38 -17.22
CA LEU A 328 14.65 2.03 -17.76
C LEU A 328 15.68 1.93 -18.88
N LYS A 329 16.73 1.14 -18.67
CA LYS A 329 17.85 0.99 -19.62
C LYS A 329 17.93 -0.45 -20.11
N LEU A 330 17.68 -0.67 -21.40
CA LEU A 330 17.71 -2.01 -22.00
C LEU A 330 18.67 -2.04 -23.20
N GLN A 331 19.53 -3.06 -23.22
CA GLN A 331 20.39 -3.35 -24.36
C GLN A 331 19.67 -4.30 -25.30
N VAL A 332 19.52 -3.93 -26.57
CA VAL A 332 18.84 -4.76 -27.57
C VAL A 332 19.78 -5.09 -28.72
N ASN A 333 19.85 -6.36 -29.10
CA ASN A 333 20.68 -6.84 -30.19
C ASN A 333 20.25 -6.21 -31.52
N ARG A 334 21.25 -5.90 -32.37
CA ARG A 334 20.98 -5.50 -33.74
C ARG A 334 20.43 -6.70 -34.50
N PRO A 335 19.29 -6.58 -35.18
CA PRO A 335 18.73 -7.68 -35.94
C PRO A 335 19.52 -7.95 -37.22
N ASP A 336 19.49 -9.19 -37.69
CA ASP A 336 20.18 -9.65 -38.91
C ASP A 336 19.48 -9.21 -40.21
N ARG A 337 18.27 -8.67 -40.09
CA ARG A 337 17.46 -8.16 -41.21
C ARG A 337 17.56 -6.65 -41.28
N GLU A 338 17.51 -6.12 -42.49
CA GLU A 338 17.44 -4.67 -42.71
C GLU A 338 16.18 -4.09 -42.04
N VAL A 339 16.36 -3.05 -41.23
CA VAL A 339 15.29 -2.31 -40.58
C VAL A 339 15.24 -0.91 -41.16
N VAL A 340 14.02 -0.44 -41.43
CA VAL A 340 13.77 0.95 -41.81
C VAL A 340 12.89 1.65 -40.78
N GLU A 341 13.19 2.92 -40.53
CA GLU A 341 12.36 3.83 -39.74
C GLU A 341 11.55 4.73 -40.68
N ILE A 342 10.27 4.91 -40.39
CA ILE A 342 9.40 5.83 -41.13
C ILE A 342 9.80 7.27 -40.80
N THR A 343 10.09 8.07 -41.83
CA THR A 343 10.47 9.48 -41.65
C THR A 343 9.23 10.37 -41.59
N GLN A 344 9.42 11.64 -41.20
CA GLN A 344 8.34 12.62 -41.20
C GLN A 344 7.70 12.75 -42.60
N THR A 345 6.37 12.85 -42.61
CA THR A 345 5.57 13.12 -43.81
C THR A 345 4.76 14.40 -43.60
N GLU A 346 4.36 15.06 -44.69
CA GLU A 346 3.56 16.31 -44.62
C GLU A 346 2.22 16.13 -43.89
N THR A 347 1.68 14.90 -43.89
CA THR A 347 0.39 14.55 -43.29
C THR A 347 0.52 13.82 -41.95
N GLY A 348 1.75 13.61 -41.46
CA GLY A 348 2.03 12.88 -40.21
C GLY A 348 1.78 11.36 -40.27
N GLN A 349 1.40 10.83 -41.44
CA GLN A 349 1.17 9.39 -41.69
C GLN A 349 1.69 9.00 -43.07
N LEU A 350 2.06 7.73 -43.23
CA LEU A 350 2.44 7.13 -44.50
C LEU A 350 1.48 6.01 -44.84
N ASN A 351 0.90 6.04 -46.05
CA ASN A 351 0.01 4.99 -46.52
C ASN A 351 0.79 3.72 -46.82
N VAL A 352 0.27 2.60 -46.31
CA VAL A 352 0.70 1.25 -46.66
C VAL A 352 -0.25 0.72 -47.73
N ARG A 353 0.30 0.20 -48.83
CA ARG A 353 -0.47 -0.29 -49.98
C ARG A 353 -0.30 -1.78 -50.21
N GLU A 354 -1.28 -2.40 -50.85
CA GLU A 354 -1.23 -3.82 -51.19
C GLU A 354 -0.22 -4.16 -52.29
N ASN A 355 0.06 -3.21 -53.19
CA ASN A 355 0.99 -3.37 -54.32
C ASN A 355 1.91 -2.14 -54.47
N PRO A 356 3.10 -2.28 -55.09
CA PRO A 356 4.10 -1.20 -55.20
C PRO A 356 3.76 -0.16 -56.29
N ASN A 357 2.59 0.46 -56.20
CA ASN A 357 2.16 1.56 -57.06
C ASN A 357 1.17 2.51 -56.39
N GLY A 358 1.10 3.76 -56.86
CA GLY A 358 0.29 4.82 -56.26
C GLY A 358 -1.23 4.65 -56.37
N SER A 359 -1.70 3.76 -57.26
CA SER A 359 -3.13 3.49 -57.48
C SER A 359 -3.64 2.27 -56.70
N ALA A 360 -2.74 1.49 -56.10
CA ALA A 360 -3.10 0.29 -55.35
C ALA A 360 -3.93 0.62 -54.10
N PRO A 361 -4.86 -0.26 -53.68
CA PRO A 361 -5.61 -0.06 -52.44
C PRO A 361 -4.69 0.18 -51.23
N ILE A 362 -5.13 1.06 -50.34
CA ILE A 362 -4.47 1.33 -49.06
C ILE A 362 -4.90 0.22 -48.09
N SER A 363 -3.95 -0.60 -47.66
CA SER A 363 -4.16 -1.68 -46.68
C SER A 363 -3.96 -1.23 -45.24
N GLY A 364 -3.32 -0.07 -45.03
CA GLY A 364 -3.08 0.48 -43.70
C GLY A 364 -2.34 1.80 -43.71
N ARG A 365 -1.95 2.28 -42.54
CA ARG A 365 -1.12 3.48 -42.36
C ARG A 365 -0.11 3.26 -41.25
N VAL A 366 1.08 3.83 -41.42
CA VAL A 366 2.16 3.85 -40.44
C VAL A 366 2.54 5.29 -40.11
N THR A 367 3.12 5.52 -38.94
CA THR A 367 3.49 6.86 -38.45
C THR A 367 5.01 7.03 -38.38
N PRO A 368 5.51 8.28 -38.49
CA PRO A 368 6.91 8.60 -38.30
C PRO A 368 7.47 8.03 -36.98
N GLY A 369 8.71 7.53 -37.02
CA GLY A 369 9.40 6.91 -35.89
C GLY A 369 9.12 5.41 -35.70
N GLN A 370 8.08 4.85 -36.33
CA GLN A 370 7.88 3.40 -36.35
C GLN A 370 8.98 2.72 -37.16
N ARG A 371 9.39 1.52 -36.72
CA ARG A 371 10.43 0.70 -37.36
C ARG A 371 9.85 -0.62 -37.83
N PHE A 372 10.29 -1.08 -39.00
CA PHE A 372 9.82 -2.31 -39.62
C PHE A 372 10.96 -3.05 -40.29
N PHE A 373 10.88 -4.38 -40.35
CA PHE A 373 11.78 -5.15 -41.20
C PHE A 373 11.46 -4.95 -42.66
N VAL A 374 12.50 -4.84 -43.48
CA VAL A 374 12.40 -4.89 -44.93
C VAL A 374 12.28 -6.36 -45.35
N ILE A 375 11.32 -6.62 -46.23
CA ILE A 375 11.16 -7.91 -46.92
C ILE A 375 11.73 -7.80 -48.33
N GLU A 376 11.41 -6.72 -49.04
CA GLU A 376 11.74 -6.56 -50.45
C GLU A 376 11.88 -5.08 -50.81
N ARG A 377 12.74 -4.78 -51.79
CA ARG A 377 12.90 -3.46 -52.41
C ARG A 377 12.67 -3.58 -53.91
N THR A 378 11.92 -2.65 -54.48
CA THR A 378 11.74 -2.56 -55.92
C THR A 378 12.59 -1.43 -56.50
N THR A 379 12.92 -1.55 -57.79
CA THR A 379 13.63 -0.49 -58.53
C THR A 379 12.78 0.76 -58.76
N ASN A 380 11.44 0.66 -58.66
CA ASN A 380 10.52 1.78 -58.82
C ASN A 380 10.25 2.57 -57.51
N GLY A 381 11.10 2.39 -56.48
CA GLY A 381 11.08 3.21 -55.27
C GLY A 381 10.06 2.78 -54.22
N TRP A 382 9.68 1.51 -54.18
CA TRP A 382 8.81 0.94 -53.14
C TRP A 382 9.57 -0.07 -52.27
N ILE A 383 9.14 -0.17 -51.01
CA ILE A 383 9.69 -1.12 -50.04
C ILE A 383 8.54 -1.91 -49.44
N LYS A 384 8.68 -3.23 -49.40
CA LYS A 384 7.76 -4.13 -48.72
C LYS A 384 8.21 -4.29 -47.28
N LEU A 385 7.32 -3.94 -46.35
CA LEU A 385 7.53 -4.02 -44.92
C LEU A 385 6.84 -5.25 -44.33
N ASP A 386 7.46 -5.81 -43.31
CA ASP A 386 6.84 -6.75 -42.38
C ASP A 386 6.06 -5.95 -41.33
N LEU A 387 4.73 -6.10 -41.30
CA LEU A 387 3.84 -5.34 -40.41
C LEU A 387 3.47 -6.13 -39.14
N GLY A 388 4.07 -7.30 -38.93
CA GLY A 388 3.68 -8.23 -37.87
C GLY A 388 2.43 -9.04 -38.21
N ASP A 389 2.11 -10.05 -37.39
CA ASP A 389 0.93 -10.92 -37.54
C ASP A 389 0.72 -11.50 -38.95
N ASN A 390 1.81 -11.90 -39.61
CA ASN A 390 1.83 -12.37 -41.01
C ASN A 390 1.30 -11.35 -42.05
N LYS A 391 1.20 -10.07 -41.70
CA LYS A 391 0.80 -8.99 -42.62
C LYS A 391 2.03 -8.33 -43.21
N THR A 392 1.91 -7.95 -44.48
CA THR A 392 2.94 -7.21 -45.21
C THR A 392 2.30 -6.09 -46.01
N GLY A 393 3.09 -5.09 -46.39
CA GLY A 393 2.58 -4.02 -47.24
C GLY A 393 3.69 -3.13 -47.80
N TRP A 394 3.33 -2.35 -48.82
CA TRP A 394 4.26 -1.55 -49.60
C TRP A 394 4.18 -0.07 -49.21
N VAL A 395 5.33 0.55 -49.00
CA VAL A 395 5.47 1.99 -48.76
C VAL A 395 6.45 2.61 -49.75
N VAL A 396 6.35 3.92 -49.94
CA VAL A 396 7.28 4.66 -50.80
C VAL A 396 8.61 4.85 -50.07
N ALA A 397 9.71 4.41 -50.70
CA ALA A 397 11.04 4.36 -50.11
C ALA A 397 11.56 5.71 -49.62
N SER A 398 11.17 6.81 -50.27
CA SER A 398 11.62 8.17 -49.92
C SER A 398 11.15 8.65 -48.54
N TYR A 399 10.13 8.01 -47.96
CA TYR A 399 9.66 8.29 -46.60
C TYR A 399 10.18 7.28 -45.57
N THR A 400 11.31 6.63 -45.88
CA THR A 400 11.95 5.65 -44.99
C THR A 400 13.45 5.91 -44.89
N ARG A 401 14.05 5.55 -43.76
CA ARG A 401 15.49 5.62 -43.51
C ARG A 401 15.98 4.30 -42.96
N VAL A 402 17.02 3.73 -43.57
CA VAL A 402 17.70 2.54 -43.03
C VAL A 402 18.38 2.91 -41.72
N VAL A 403 18.22 2.08 -40.69
CA VAL A 403 18.77 2.31 -39.35
C VAL A 403 19.77 1.25 -38.94
#